data_AF-A0AAJ2NT67-F1
#
_entry.id   AF-A0AAJ2NT67-F1
#
_cell.length_a   1.000
_cell.length_b   1.000
_cell.length_c   1.000
_cell.angle_alpha   90.00
_cell.angle_beta   90.00
_cell.angle_gamma   90.00
#
_symmetry.space_group_name_H-M   'P 1'
#
loop_
_entity.id
_entity.type
_entity.pdbx_description
1 polymer ?
#
loop_
_entity_poly.entity_id
_entity_poly.type
_entity_poly.pdbx_seq_one_letter_code
_entity_poly.pdbx_strand_id
1 'polypeptide(L)' 'AIEMETAALYTLAAKFGRKALSVLTVSDHIITGEETTAEERQVTFNEMIEVALEAAIKE' A
#
# COMPACT_ATOMS: atom_id res chain seq x y z
N ALA A 1 -8.29 7.34 2.37
CA ALA A 1 -8.02 6.66 1.10
C ALA A 1 -8.96 5.46 0.97
N ILE A 2 -9.21 5.01 -0.26
CA ILE A 2 -9.97 3.79 -0.54
C ILE A 2 -9.03 2.89 -1.36
N GLU A 3 -9.01 1.60 -1.05
CA GLU A 3 -8.22 0.55 -1.69
C GLU A 3 -9.07 -0.73 -1.74
N MET A 4 -8.58 -1.81 -2.37
CA MET A 4 -9.43 -2.95 -2.73
C MET A 4 -8.90 -4.31 -2.24
N GLU A 5 -7.84 -4.36 -1.41
CA GLU A 5 -7.10 -5.59 -1.13
C GLU A 5 -6.89 -5.88 0.38
N THR A 6 -6.76 -4.84 1.20
CA THR A 6 -6.28 -4.92 2.59
C THR A 6 -7.22 -5.74 3.47
N ALA A 7 -8.53 -5.65 3.22
CA ALA A 7 -9.52 -6.45 3.94
C ALA A 7 -9.25 -7.96 3.84
N ALA A 8 -8.94 -8.45 2.63
CA ALA A 8 -8.62 -9.86 2.41
C ALA A 8 -7.25 -10.23 3.00
N LEU A 9 -6.24 -9.39 2.80
CA LEU A 9 -4.89 -9.59 3.32
C LEU A 9 -4.89 -9.80 4.83
N TYR A 10 -5.51 -8.87 5.57
CA TYR A 10 -5.52 -8.92 7.04
C TYR A 10 -6.38 -10.07 7.57
N THR A 11 -7.52 -10.37 6.91
CA THR A 11 -8.36 -11.51 7.27
C THR A 11 -7.59 -12.83 7.17
N LEU A 12 -6.84 -13.02 6.07
CA LEU A 12 -6.05 -14.24 5.86
C LEU A 12 -4.85 -14.30 6.81
N ALA A 13 -4.14 -13.20 7.03
CA ALA A 13 -3.03 -13.13 7.96
C ALA A 13 -3.46 -13.52 9.39
N ALA A 14 -4.58 -12.97 9.85
CA ALA A 14 -5.18 -13.33 11.15
C ALA A 14 -5.59 -14.80 11.19
N LYS A 15 -6.27 -15.31 10.15
CA LYS A 15 -6.71 -16.71 10.05
C LYS A 15 -5.55 -17.71 10.19
N PHE A 16 -4.37 -17.37 9.66
CA PHE A 16 -3.21 -18.26 9.65
C PHE A 16 -2.13 -17.89 10.69
N GLY A 17 -2.42 -16.97 11.61
CA GLY A 17 -1.48 -16.57 12.67
C GLY A 17 -0.19 -15.94 12.12
N ARG A 18 -0.28 -15.17 11.02
CA ARG A 18 0.84 -14.49 10.38
C ARG A 18 0.72 -12.97 10.57
N LYS A 19 1.86 -12.28 10.47
CA LYS A 19 1.91 -10.80 10.43
C LYS A 19 1.67 -10.33 8.99
N ALA A 20 0.91 -9.25 8.82
CA ALA A 20 0.74 -8.58 7.54
C ALA A 20 0.58 -7.06 7.77
N LEU A 21 0.94 -6.28 6.76
CA LEU A 21 0.84 -4.83 6.73
C LEU A 21 0.59 -4.37 5.28
N SER A 22 -0.35 -3.44 5.09
CA SER A 22 -0.52 -2.69 3.84
C SER A 22 0.09 -1.31 3.98
N VAL A 23 0.97 -0.96 3.04
CA VAL A 23 1.54 0.40 2.90
C VAL A 23 1.05 0.93 1.54
N LEU A 24 0.52 2.16 1.52
CA LEU A 24 -0.19 2.70 0.36
C LEU A 24 0.29 4.13 0.07
N THR A 25 0.53 4.43 -1.21
CA THR A 25 0.68 5.80 -1.70
C THR A 25 -0.65 6.29 -2.23
N VAL A 26 -1.04 7.52 -1.88
CA VAL A 26 -2.27 8.13 -2.39
C VAL A 26 -2.05 8.53 -3.86
N SER A 27 -2.72 7.83 -4.78
CA SER A 27 -2.62 8.08 -6.23
C SER A 27 -3.70 9.03 -6.76
N ASP A 28 -4.79 9.20 -6.02
CA ASP A 28 -5.99 9.91 -6.46
C ASP A 28 -6.67 10.60 -5.27
N HIS A 29 -7.32 11.73 -5.54
CA HIS A 29 -8.06 12.50 -4.55
C HIS A 29 -9.54 12.64 -4.94
N ILE A 30 -10.40 11.82 -4.33
CA ILE A 30 -11.83 11.69 -4.66
C ILE A 30 -12.60 13.02 -4.64
N ILE A 31 -12.25 13.95 -3.74
CA ILE A 31 -12.97 15.24 -3.62
C ILE A 31 -12.53 16.26 -4.69
N THR A 32 -11.23 16.34 -5.00
CA THR A 32 -10.68 17.35 -5.91
C THR A 32 -10.64 16.86 -7.35
N GLY A 33 -10.71 15.54 -7.57
CA GLY A 33 -10.59 14.91 -8.88
C GLY A 33 -9.15 14.79 -9.37
N GLU A 34 -8.16 15.05 -8.53
CA GLU A 34 -6.75 14.83 -8.86
C GLU A 34 -6.49 13.32 -9.04
N GLU A 35 -5.77 12.99 -10.11
CA GLU A 35 -5.43 11.63 -10.52
C GLU A 35 -3.98 11.63 -11.00
N THR A 36 -3.24 10.58 -10.62
CA THR A 36 -1.91 10.30 -11.17
C THR A 36 -2.00 9.40 -12.39
N THR A 37 -1.13 9.62 -13.35
CA THR A 37 -0.97 8.78 -14.54
C THR A 37 -0.45 7.39 -14.19
N ALA A 38 -0.62 6.42 -15.10
CA ALA A 38 -0.07 5.07 -14.91
C ALA A 38 1.45 5.06 -14.77
N GLU A 39 2.16 5.92 -15.50
CA GLU A 39 3.62 6.05 -15.43
C GLU A 39 4.05 6.58 -14.05
N GLU A 40 3.42 7.66 -13.56
CA GLU A 40 3.73 8.22 -12.25
C GLU A 40 3.56 7.19 -11.13
N ARG A 41 2.46 6.43 -11.13
CA ARG A 41 2.23 5.36 -10.13
C ARG A 41 3.30 4.27 -10.17
N GLN A 42 3.84 3.97 -11.36
CA GLN A 42 4.85 2.94 -11.53
C GLN A 42 6.24 3.37 -11.06
N VAL A 43 6.63 4.64 -11.26
CA VAL A 43 8.03 5.07 -11.08
C VAL A 43 8.27 5.98 -9.87
N THR A 44 7.23 6.61 -9.32
CA THR A 44 7.41 7.67 -8.30
C THR A 44 7.21 7.20 -6.86
N PHE A 45 6.63 6.02 -6.64
CA PHE A 45 6.23 5.57 -5.30
C PHE A 45 7.37 4.87 -4.52
N ASN A 46 8.61 5.33 -4.70
CA ASN A 46 9.80 4.68 -4.13
C ASN A 46 9.87 4.77 -2.61
N GLU A 47 9.48 5.90 -2.01
CA GLU A 47 9.50 6.08 -0.55
C GLU A 47 8.63 5.03 0.17
N MET A 48 7.47 4.70 -0.40
CA MET A 48 6.59 3.64 0.11
C MET A 48 7.30 2.28 0.11
N ILE A 49 8.03 1.97 -0.97
CA ILE A 49 8.78 0.72 -1.11
C ILE A 49 9.93 0.66 -0.12
N GLU A 50 10.69 1.75 0.04
CA GLU A 50 11.79 1.84 1.00
C GLU A 50 11.31 1.60 2.44
N VAL A 51 10.23 2.26 2.86
CA VAL A 51 9.62 2.06 4.19
C VAL A 51 9.13 0.62 4.37
N ALA A 52 8.50 0.03 3.34
CA ALA A 52 8.04 -1.35 3.39
C ALA A 52 9.21 -2.35 3.52
N LEU A 53 10.30 -2.13 2.77
CA LEU A 53 11.51 -2.94 2.84
C LEU A 53 12.19 -2.83 4.20
N GLU A 54 12.33 -1.62 4.74
CA GLU A 54 12.87 -1.41 6.08
C GLU A 54 12.06 -2.15 7.16
N ALA A 55 10.74 -2.08 7.08
CA ALA A 55 9.86 -2.77 8.02
C ALA A 55 9.97 -4.31 7.88
N ALA A 56 10.22 -4.81 6.67
CA ALA A 56 10.35 -6.24 6.41
C ALA A 56 11.68 -6.84 6.89
N ILE A 57 12.77 -6.07 6.90
CA ILE A 57 14.11 -6.55 7.30
C ILE A 57 14.46 -6.26 8.77
N LYS A 58 13.70 -5.39 9.44
CA LYS A 58 13.82 -5.15 10.88
C LYS A 58 13.03 -6.22 11.64
N GLU A 59 13.66 -7.36 11.91
CA GLU A 59 13.20 -8.35 12.91
C GLU A 59 13.93 -8.20 14.25
#